data_AF-A0AA36C5X2-F1
#
_entry.id   AF-A0AA36C5X2-F1
#
_cell.length_a   1.000
_cell.length_b   1.000
_cell.length_c   1.000
_cell.angle_alpha   90.00
_cell.angle_beta   90.00
_cell.angle_gamma   90.00
#
_symmetry.space_group_name_H-M   'P 1'
#
loop_
_entity.id
_entity.type
_entity.pdbx_description
1 polymer ?
#
loop_
_entity_poly.entity_id
_entity_poly.type
_entity_poly.pdbx_seq_one_letter_code
_entity_poly.pdbx_strand_id
1 'polypeptide(L)'
;AWRDETAAVRPRCVFFLRRALTPRFEEGDPHGDRLHPIHREIEYDAEKLEQGLFKDAGNHEDYMTSVLEKISTSTGGQETAGQAWNELLRVEGVGPANQ
;
A
#
# COMPACT_ATOMS: atom_id res chain seq x y z
N ALA A 1 6.00 7.98 19.22
CA ALA A 1 6.30 6.54 19.41
C ALA A 1 5.80 5.80 18.18
N TRP A 2 4.60 5.19 18.17
CA TRP A 2 4.18 4.36 17.03
C TRP A 2 4.15 5.13 15.68
N ARG A 3 3.74 6.40 15.69
CA ARG A 3 3.71 7.24 14.48
C ARG A 3 5.09 7.53 13.89
N ASP A 4 6.12 7.65 14.73
CA ASP A 4 7.51 7.85 14.32
C ASP A 4 8.10 6.55 13.76
N GLU A 5 7.81 5.42 14.40
CA GLU A 5 8.23 4.08 13.97
C GLU A 5 7.61 3.73 12.61
N THR A 6 6.34 4.08 12.42
CA THR A 6 5.61 3.82 11.18
C THR A 6 6.09 4.71 10.02
N ALA A 7 6.77 5.83 10.27
CA ALA A 7 7.17 6.77 9.23
C ALA A 7 8.01 6.13 8.11
N ALA A 8 8.78 5.07 8.44
CA ALA A 8 9.58 4.32 7.48
C ALA A 8 8.75 3.41 6.55
N VAL A 9 7.58 2.92 7.00
CA VAL A 9 6.70 2.04 6.21
C VAL A 9 5.64 2.80 5.41
N ARG A 10 5.29 4.03 5.81
CA ARG A 10 4.26 4.84 5.12
C ARG A 10 4.47 4.97 3.60
N PRO A 11 5.69 5.21 3.07
CA PRO A 11 5.91 5.26 1.62
C PRO A 11 5.60 3.92 0.91
N ARG A 12 5.82 2.79 1.58
CA ARG A 12 5.48 1.46 1.05
C ARG A 12 3.97 1.22 1.06
N CYS A 13 3.28 1.66 2.11
CA CYS A 13 1.81 1.63 2.15
C CYS A 13 1.23 2.39 0.96
N VAL A 14 1.72 3.61 0.68
CA VAL A 14 1.33 4.38 -0.50
C VAL A 14 1.61 3.63 -1.80
N PHE A 15 2.79 3.01 -1.95
CA PHE A 15 3.13 2.23 -3.14
C PHE A 15 2.14 1.08 -3.40
N PHE A 16 1.79 0.30 -2.38
CA PHE A 16 0.85 -0.82 -2.53
C PHE A 16 -0.58 -0.35 -2.75
N LEU A 17 -1.00 0.75 -2.10
CA LEU A 17 -2.30 1.38 -2.38
C LEU A 17 -2.37 1.89 -3.82
N ARG A 18 -1.30 2.53 -4.32
CA ARG A 18 -1.20 2.97 -5.72
C ARG A 18 -1.35 1.78 -6.66
N ARG A 19 -0.66 0.67 -6.39
CA ARG A 19 -0.75 -0.56 -7.20
C ARG A 19 -2.14 -1.19 -7.16
N ALA A 20 -2.83 -1.13 -6.02
CA ALA A 20 -4.19 -1.63 -5.88
C ALA A 20 -5.22 -0.74 -6.62
N LEU A 21 -5.02 0.58 -6.59
CA LEU A 21 -5.86 1.56 -7.27
C LEU A 21 -5.56 1.67 -8.77
N THR A 22 -4.37 1.25 -9.20
CA THR A 22 -4.04 1.17 -10.62
C THR A 22 -4.87 0.05 -11.25
N PRO A 23 -5.81 0.37 -12.16
CA PRO A 23 -6.52 -0.66 -12.88
C PRO A 23 -5.47 -1.55 -13.56
N ARG A 24 -5.74 -2.85 -13.70
CA ARG A 24 -4.98 -3.71 -14.62
C ARG A 24 -5.20 -3.19 -16.05
N PHE A 25 -4.55 -2.09 -16.41
CA PHE A 25 -4.22 -1.82 -17.80
C PHE A 25 -3.45 -3.04 -18.25
N GLU A 26 -3.96 -3.67 -19.30
CA GLU A 26 -3.54 -4.98 -19.75
C GLU A 26 -2.01 -5.10 -19.70
N GLU A 27 -1.58 -6.24 -19.16
CA GLU A 27 -0.23 -6.77 -19.18
C GLU A 27 0.28 -6.77 -20.64
N GLY A 28 0.77 -5.62 -21.12
CA GLY A 28 0.90 -5.39 -22.56
C GLY A 28 1.24 -3.96 -22.98
N ASP A 29 1.16 -2.96 -22.10
CA ASP A 29 1.67 -1.62 -22.42
C ASP A 29 3.14 -1.47 -21.96
N PRO A 30 4.14 -1.60 -22.87
CA PRO A 30 5.56 -1.46 -22.53
C PRO A 30 5.95 -0.02 -22.17
N HIS A 31 5.01 0.92 -22.19
CA HIS A 31 5.20 2.32 -21.82
C HIS A 31 4.55 2.70 -20.48
N GLY A 32 3.94 1.74 -19.76
CA GLY A 32 3.17 1.92 -18.52
C GLY A 32 3.91 2.54 -17.32
N ASP A 33 5.17 2.91 -17.48
CA ASP A 33 5.99 3.55 -16.45
C ASP A 33 6.18 5.08 -16.66
N ARG A 34 5.79 5.64 -17.82
CA ARG A 34 6.05 7.06 -18.11
C ARG A 34 4.80 7.81 -18.58
N LEU A 35 4.18 8.49 -17.62
CA LEU A 35 3.45 9.76 -17.82
C LEU A 35 1.98 9.70 -18.30
N HIS A 36 1.22 8.64 -18.04
CA HIS A 36 -0.24 8.77 -18.22
C HIS A 36 -0.81 9.63 -17.05
N PRO A 37 -1.56 10.73 -17.30
CA PRO A 37 -2.10 11.61 -16.26
C PRO A 37 -2.87 10.88 -15.15
N ILE A 38 -3.49 9.76 -15.53
CA ILE A 38 -4.19 8.83 -14.63
C ILE A 38 -3.26 8.29 -13.53
N HIS A 39 -1.98 8.02 -13.80
CA HIS A 39 -1.04 7.53 -12.79
C HIS A 39 -0.71 8.59 -11.73
N ARG A 40 -0.70 9.87 -12.12
CA ARG A 40 -0.46 10.98 -11.18
C ARG A 40 -1.67 11.22 -10.28
N GLU A 41 -2.88 11.08 -10.84
CA GLU A 41 -4.13 11.12 -10.07
C GLU A 41 -4.21 9.94 -9.09
N ILE A 42 -3.88 8.72 -9.54
CA ILE A 42 -3.84 7.53 -8.68
C ILE A 42 -2.79 7.64 -7.58
N GLU A 43 -1.61 8.21 -7.87
CA GLU A 43 -0.58 8.45 -6.86
C GLU A 43 -1.09 9.43 -5.78
N TYR A 44 -1.68 10.54 -6.21
CA TYR A 44 -2.28 11.53 -5.31
C TYR A 44 -3.41 10.93 -4.45
N ASP A 45 -4.27 10.09 -5.06
CA ASP A 45 -5.35 9.41 -4.36
C ASP A 45 -4.84 8.36 -3.38
N ALA A 46 -3.78 7.62 -3.73
CA ALA A 46 -3.12 6.67 -2.83
C ALA A 46 -2.48 7.37 -1.62
N GLU A 47 -1.81 8.51 -1.84
CA GLU A 47 -1.24 9.32 -0.76
C GLU A 47 -2.33 9.87 0.17
N LYS A 48 -3.42 10.41 -0.40
CA LYS A 48 -4.55 10.90 0.38
C LYS A 48 -5.22 9.79 1.19
N LEU A 49 -5.40 8.62 0.58
CA LEU A 49 -5.99 7.46 1.23
C LEU A 49 -5.10 7.03 2.40
N GLU A 50 -3.80 6.84 2.18
CA GLU A 50 -2.85 6.49 3.24
C GLU A 50 -2.87 7.51 4.39
N GLN A 51 -2.85 8.81 4.07
CA GLN A 51 -2.88 9.87 5.08
C GLN A 51 -4.18 9.85 5.91
N GLY A 52 -5.32 9.52 5.29
CA GLY A 52 -6.59 9.34 5.98
C GLY A 52 -6.51 8.19 6.98
N LEU A 53 -6.09 7.01 6.50
CA LEU A 53 -5.93 5.82 7.34
C LEU A 53 -4.95 6.05 8.50
N PHE A 54 -3.84 6.76 8.26
CA PHE A 54 -2.86 7.08 9.29
C PHE A 54 -3.40 8.05 10.36
N LYS A 55 -4.27 8.98 9.96
CA LYS A 55 -4.88 9.94 10.91
C LYS A 55 -5.96 9.28 11.76
N ASP A 56 -6.79 8.45 11.14
CA ASP A 56 -7.92 7.77 11.79
C ASP A 56 -7.45 6.64 12.71
N ALA A 57 -6.29 6.04 12.41
CA ALA A 57 -5.76 4.94 13.20
C ALA A 57 -5.33 5.34 14.61
N GLY A 58 -5.74 4.52 15.59
CA GLY A 58 -5.38 4.70 16.99
C GLY A 58 -4.01 4.14 17.36
N ASN A 59 -3.54 3.13 16.61
CA ASN A 59 -2.28 2.44 16.83
C ASN A 59 -1.71 1.90 15.50
N HIS A 60 -0.48 1.38 15.54
CA HIS A 60 0.20 0.86 14.35
C HIS A 60 -0.53 -0.32 13.70
N GLU A 61 -1.02 -1.28 14.47
CA GLU A 61 -1.69 -2.48 13.94
C GLU A 61 -3.00 -2.14 13.21
N ASP A 62 -3.79 -1.24 13.77
CA ASP A 62 -5.04 -0.72 13.20
C ASP A 62 -4.80 0.02 11.88
N TYR A 63 -3.75 0.83 11.82
CA TYR A 63 -3.29 1.48 10.59
C TYR A 63 -2.94 0.44 9.51
N MET A 64 -2.10 -0.54 9.85
CA MET A 64 -1.63 -1.56 8.89
C MET A 64 -2.77 -2.44 8.40
N THR A 65 -3.67 -2.83 9.30
CA THR A 65 -4.87 -3.60 8.97
C THR A 65 -5.74 -2.81 7.98
N SER A 66 -6.00 -1.54 8.27
CA SER A 66 -6.82 -0.69 7.41
C SER A 66 -6.20 -0.49 6.02
N VAL A 67 -4.87 -0.34 5.93
CA VAL A 67 -4.15 -0.28 4.65
C VAL A 67 -4.33 -1.57 3.86
N LEU A 68 -4.16 -2.73 4.49
CA LEU A 68 -4.29 -4.04 3.84
C LEU A 68 -5.73 -4.34 3.41
N GLU A 69 -6.72 -3.93 4.19
CA GLU A 69 -8.13 -4.04 3.82
C GLU A 69 -8.43 -3.21 2.57
N LYS A 70 -7.90 -1.98 2.47
CA LYS A 70 -8.05 -1.15 1.27
C LYS A 70 -7.37 -1.74 0.05
N ILE A 71 -6.19 -2.33 0.22
CA ILE A 71 -5.51 -3.06 -0.88
C ILE A 71 -6.35 -4.27 -1.30
N SER A 72 -6.85 -5.05 -0.34
CA SER A 72 -7.60 -6.29 -0.57
C SER A 72 -8.95 -6.08 -1.24
N THR A 73 -9.60 -4.93 -0.99
CA THR A 73 -10.92 -4.60 -1.56
C THR A 73 -10.86 -4.09 -3.00
N SER A 74 -9.67 -3.86 -3.55
CA SER A 74 -9.48 -3.47 -4.96
C SER A 74 -9.48 -4.68 -5.90
N THR A 75 -9.83 -4.51 -7.18
CA THR A 75 -9.91 -5.60 -8.16
C THR A 75 -8.51 -6.16 -8.44
N GLY A 76 -8.23 -7.42 -8.04
CA GLY A 76 -6.85 -7.98 -8.02
C GLY A 76 -6.09 -7.74 -6.70
N GLY A 77 -6.80 -7.24 -5.69
CA GLY A 77 -6.27 -6.82 -4.40
C GLY A 77 -5.76 -7.95 -3.51
N GLN A 78 -6.28 -9.17 -3.61
CA GLN A 78 -5.89 -10.28 -2.73
C GLN A 78 -4.41 -10.70 -2.90
N GLU A 79 -3.94 -10.85 -4.14
CA GLU A 79 -2.52 -11.18 -4.42
C GLU A 79 -1.60 -10.01 -4.04
N THR A 80 -2.04 -8.79 -4.36
CA THR A 80 -1.31 -7.56 -4.02
C THR A 80 -1.24 -7.35 -2.51
N ALA A 81 -2.28 -7.69 -1.76
CA ALA A 81 -2.32 -7.62 -0.30
C ALA A 81 -1.36 -8.64 0.32
N GLY A 82 -1.28 -9.85 -0.24
CA GLY A 82 -0.29 -10.85 0.18
C GLY A 82 1.15 -10.37 -0.03
N GLN A 83 1.44 -9.72 -1.17
CA GLN A 83 2.75 -9.12 -1.42
C GLN A 83 3.04 -7.92 -0.51
N ALA A 84 2.04 -7.06 -0.29
CA ALA A 84 2.12 -5.92 0.62
C ALA A 84 2.43 -6.39 2.05
N TRP A 85 1.71 -7.39 2.53
CA TRP A 85 1.92 -7.96 3.87
C TRP A 85 3.34 -8.49 4.05
N ASN A 86 3.84 -9.31 3.13
CA ASN A 86 5.19 -9.87 3.21
C ASN A 86 6.28 -8.79 3.19
N GLU A 87 6.13 -7.75 2.36
CA GLU A 87 7.11 -6.65 2.30
C GLU A 87 7.03 -5.74 3.54
N LEU A 88 5.84 -5.51 4.09
CA LEU A 88 5.68 -4.72 5.31
C LEU A 88 6.30 -5.43 6.53
N LEU A 89 6.03 -6.74 6.67
CA LEU A 89 6.67 -7.62 7.66
C LEU A 89 8.21 -7.58 7.57
N ARG A 90 8.75 -7.64 6.36
CA ARG A 90 10.20 -7.58 6.11
C ARG A 90 10.85 -6.28 6.60
N VAL A 91 10.11 -5.17 6.55
CA VAL A 91 10.62 -3.82 6.80
C VAL A 91 10.53 -3.43 8.26
N GLU A 92 9.44 -3.82 8.91
CA GLU A 92 9.27 -3.69 10.35
C GLU A 92 10.24 -4.61 11.12
N GLY A 93 11.01 -5.47 10.43
CA GLY A 93 11.87 -6.48 11.06
C GLY A 93 11.06 -7.63 11.68
N VAL A 94 9.74 -7.64 11.48
CA VAL A 94 8.84 -8.73 11.85
C VAL A 94 8.91 -9.77 10.73
N GLY A 95 10.03 -10.47 10.61
CA GLY A 95 10.08 -11.67 9.77
C GLY A 95 8.99 -12.66 10.19
N PRO A 96 8.54 -13.58 9.31
CA PRO A 96 7.70 -14.68 9.77
C PRO A 96 8.41 -15.32 10.95
N ALA A 97 7.78 -15.30 12.12
CA ALA A 97 8.28 -16.01 13.27
C ALA A 97 8.56 -17.45 12.82
N ASN A 98 9.83 -17.85 12.90
CA ASN A 98 10.33 -19.17 12.54
C ASN A 98 9.28 -20.26 12.81
N GLN A 99 8.95 -21.02 11.77
CA GLN A 99 8.54 -22.41 11.97
C GLN A 99 9.72 -23.23 12.47
#